data_AF-A0A7W0Y9D0-F1
#
_entry.id   AF-A0A7W0Y9D0-F1
#
_cell.length_a   1.000
_cell.length_b   1.000
_cell.length_c   1.000
_cell.angle_alpha   90.00
_cell.angle_beta   90.00
_cell.angle_gamma   90.00
#
_symmetry.space_group_name_H-M   'P 1'
#
loop_
_entity.id
_entity.type
_entity.pdbx_description
1 polymer ?
#
loop_
_entity_poly.entity_id
_entity_poly.type
_entity_poly.pdbx_seq_one_letter_code
_entity_poly.pdbx_strand_id
1 'polypeptide(L)'
;MRMPVVLGLLVLTGCPTNDGTCLVDSDCAGGEVCARNSECLTSSAVRVVRVEWTVGGMPASETSCATTQNLALNFYGDRLDDAVGFVPVPCKIGKFTVDKLPTRFASAELGRDGGAATVKAIDAAGTVRFDLAP
;
A
#
# COMPACT_ATOMS: atom_id res chain seq x y z
N MET A 1 -8.93 55.52 10.45
CA MET A 1 -9.36 54.38 11.30
C MET A 1 -8.73 53.12 10.73
N ARG A 2 -7.84 52.46 11.48
CA ARG A 2 -7.12 51.24 11.05
C ARG A 2 -7.87 50.02 11.60
N MET A 3 -8.38 49.16 10.73
CA MET A 3 -8.94 47.85 11.10
C MET A 3 -7.84 46.80 11.06
N PRO A 4 -7.59 46.04 12.13
CA PRO A 4 -6.72 44.88 12.07
C PRO A 4 -7.46 43.72 11.40
N VAL A 5 -6.91 43.22 10.29
CA VAL A 5 -7.30 41.95 9.69
C VAL A 5 -6.68 40.84 10.54
N VAL A 6 -7.49 40.19 11.35
CA VAL A 6 -7.09 39.00 12.12
C VAL A 6 -7.14 37.81 11.17
N LEU A 7 -5.97 37.38 10.70
CA LEU A 7 -5.78 36.18 9.91
C LEU A 7 -5.89 34.98 10.85
N GLY A 8 -7.11 34.44 10.98
CA GLY A 8 -7.38 33.24 11.76
C GLY A 8 -6.80 32.01 11.07
N LEU A 9 -5.74 31.44 11.67
CA LEU A 9 -5.15 30.16 11.28
C LEU A 9 -6.14 29.04 11.64
N LEU A 10 -6.95 28.60 10.67
CA LEU A 10 -7.80 27.41 10.79
C LEU A 10 -6.92 26.16 10.73
N VAL A 11 -6.48 25.70 11.91
CA VAL A 11 -5.85 24.39 12.05
C VAL A 11 -6.97 23.36 11.90
N LEU A 12 -7.05 22.72 10.73
CA LEU A 12 -7.89 21.55 10.49
C LEU A 12 -7.31 20.38 11.29
N THR A 13 -7.61 20.33 12.59
CA THR A 13 -7.45 19.11 13.38
C THR A 13 -8.45 18.11 12.81
N GLY A 14 -7.96 17.07 12.14
CA GLY A 14 -8.81 15.96 11.67
C GLY A 14 -9.66 15.46 12.83
N CYS A 15 -10.99 15.49 12.66
CA CYS A 15 -11.89 14.85 13.61
C CYS A 15 -11.70 13.35 13.49
N PRO A 16 -11.37 12.62 14.57
CA PRO A 16 -11.33 11.16 14.52
C PRO A 16 -12.73 10.64 14.17
N THR A 17 -12.83 9.94 13.05
CA THR A 17 -14.05 9.22 12.68
C THR A 17 -14.16 8.01 13.61
N ASN A 18 -15.17 7.99 14.48
CA ASN A 18 -15.42 6.91 15.45
C ASN A 18 -15.86 5.58 14.81
N ASP A 19 -15.69 5.40 13.50
CA ASP A 19 -16.02 4.17 12.78
C ASP A 19 -14.85 3.16 12.77
N GLY A 20 -13.74 3.49 13.42
CA GLY A 20 -12.53 2.65 13.46
C GLY A 20 -11.66 2.79 12.22
N THR A 21 -11.98 3.72 11.32
CA THR A 21 -11.21 4.01 10.12
C THR A 21 -10.31 5.24 10.28
N CYS A 22 -9.27 5.34 9.46
CA CYS A 22 -8.28 6.42 9.51
C CYS A 22 -7.69 6.76 8.13
N LEU A 23 -7.14 7.96 8.02
CA LEU A 23 -6.34 8.40 6.87
C LEU A 23 -4.89 8.69 7.27
N VAL A 24 -4.67 9.13 8.51
CA VAL A 24 -3.36 9.43 9.08
C VAL A 24 -3.26 8.92 10.52
N ASP A 25 -2.05 8.76 11.05
CA ASP A 25 -1.84 8.22 12.40
C ASP A 25 -2.52 9.06 13.49
N SER A 26 -2.66 10.38 13.29
CA SER A 26 -3.33 11.25 14.26
C SER A 26 -4.84 11.04 14.38
N ASP A 27 -5.44 10.32 13.44
CA ASP A 27 -6.86 9.94 13.52
C ASP A 27 -7.08 8.79 14.51
N CYS A 28 -6.01 8.05 14.84
CA CYS A 28 -6.05 6.91 15.73
C CYS A 28 -5.78 7.30 17.18
N ALA A 29 -6.49 6.65 18.10
CA ALA A 29 -6.29 6.81 19.54
C ALA A 29 -5.22 5.85 20.07
N GLY A 30 -4.83 6.00 21.33
CA GLY A 30 -4.09 4.93 22.04
C GLY A 30 -2.68 4.61 21.53
N GLY A 31 -2.05 5.48 20.73
CA GLY A 31 -0.72 5.23 20.16
C GLY A 31 -0.72 4.23 18.99
N GLU A 32 -1.89 3.99 18.41
CA GLU A 32 -2.06 3.21 17.19
C GLU A 32 -1.54 3.97 15.97
N VAL A 33 -1.34 3.24 14.88
CA VAL A 33 -0.96 3.78 13.58
C VAL A 33 -2.06 3.48 12.58
N CYS A 34 -2.19 4.37 11.60
CA CYS A 34 -3.12 4.17 10.51
C CYS A 34 -2.53 3.18 9.50
N ALA A 35 -3.07 1.97 9.46
CA ALA A 35 -2.67 0.95 8.51
C ALA A 35 -3.14 1.27 7.09
N ARG A 36 -2.54 0.60 6.10
CA ARG A 36 -2.79 0.89 4.68
C ARG A 36 -4.17 0.46 4.18
N ASN A 37 -4.89 -0.34 4.96
CA ASN A 37 -6.30 -0.66 4.78
C ASN A 37 -7.23 0.30 5.56
N SER A 38 -6.74 1.46 6.00
CA SER A 38 -7.47 2.47 6.77
C SER A 38 -7.94 2.01 8.15
N GLU A 39 -7.33 0.99 8.75
CA GLU A 39 -7.66 0.54 10.11
C GLU A 39 -6.65 1.11 11.13
N CYS A 40 -7.14 1.55 12.29
CA CYS A 40 -6.27 1.88 13.41
C CYS A 40 -5.77 0.60 14.07
N LEU A 41 -4.44 0.40 14.03
CA LEU A 41 -3.80 -0.81 14.55
C LEU A 41 -2.60 -0.46 15.43
N THR A 42 -2.30 -1.31 16.40
CA THR A 42 -1.03 -1.21 17.13
C THR A 42 0.16 -1.34 16.18
N SER A 43 1.29 -0.71 16.51
CA SER A 43 2.51 -0.81 15.70
C SER A 43 3.02 -2.25 15.53
N SER A 44 2.75 -3.13 16.50
CA SER A 44 3.04 -4.57 16.42
C SER A 44 2.11 -5.35 15.47
N ALA A 45 0.95 -4.80 15.11
CA ALA A 45 -0.02 -5.42 14.23
C ALA A 45 0.14 -5.00 12.75
N VAL A 46 1.15 -4.19 12.44
CA VAL A 46 1.52 -3.82 11.08
C VAL A 46 2.98 -4.19 10.78
N ARG A 47 3.31 -4.30 9.50
CA ARG A 47 4.68 -4.53 9.04
C ARG A 47 4.96 -3.85 7.71
N VAL A 48 6.24 -3.65 7.43
CA VAL A 48 6.74 -3.26 6.12
C VAL A 48 6.74 -4.48 5.21
N VAL A 49 6.17 -4.35 4.01
CA VAL A 49 6.23 -5.35 2.94
C VAL A 49 6.91 -4.77 1.70
N ARG A 50 7.86 -5.53 1.16
CA ARG A 50 8.61 -5.21 -0.07
C ARG A 50 8.20 -6.18 -1.16
N VAL A 51 7.61 -5.65 -2.22
CA VAL A 51 7.29 -6.37 -3.44
C VAL A 51 8.37 -6.07 -4.45
N GLU A 52 8.98 -7.08 -5.03
CA GLU A 52 10.03 -6.95 -6.04
C GLU A 52 9.62 -7.76 -7.28
N TRP A 53 9.98 -7.30 -8.48
CA TRP A 53 9.71 -8.04 -9.69
C TRP A 53 10.77 -7.87 -10.79
N THR A 54 10.87 -8.92 -11.59
CA THR A 54 11.55 -8.95 -12.90
C THR A 54 10.52 -9.10 -14.01
N VAL A 55 10.97 -8.96 -15.26
CA VAL A 55 10.19 -9.29 -16.46
C VAL A 55 10.98 -10.28 -17.31
N GLY A 56 10.49 -11.51 -17.42
CA GLY A 56 11.18 -12.61 -18.11
C GLY A 56 12.60 -12.85 -17.57
N GLY A 57 12.78 -12.74 -16.25
CA GLY A 57 14.07 -12.86 -15.56
C GLY A 57 14.99 -11.62 -15.67
N MET A 58 14.63 -10.59 -16.43
CA MET A 58 15.40 -9.35 -16.53
C MET A 58 14.93 -8.32 -15.49
N PRO A 59 15.83 -7.47 -14.96
CA PRO A 59 15.43 -6.34 -14.15
C PRO A 59 14.36 -5.48 -14.84
N ALA A 60 13.38 -5.01 -14.08
CA ALA A 60 12.40 -4.09 -14.62
C ALA A 60 13.07 -2.77 -15.05
N SER A 61 12.72 -2.31 -16.23
CA SER A 61 13.28 -1.12 -16.88
C SER A 61 12.28 -0.58 -17.88
N GLU A 62 12.56 0.57 -18.51
CA GLU A 62 11.70 1.06 -19.60
C GLU A 62 11.61 0.06 -20.77
N THR A 63 12.70 -0.63 -21.08
CA THR A 63 12.74 -1.62 -22.16
C THR A 63 11.99 -2.90 -21.80
N SER A 64 12.28 -3.50 -20.65
CA SER A 64 11.65 -4.76 -20.24
C SER A 64 10.18 -4.59 -19.84
N CYS A 65 9.76 -3.38 -19.44
CA CYS A 65 8.36 -3.08 -19.14
C CYS A 65 7.57 -2.48 -20.32
N ALA A 66 8.16 -2.39 -21.51
CA ALA A 66 7.52 -1.72 -22.65
C ALA A 66 6.12 -2.28 -22.97
N THR A 67 5.97 -3.59 -22.83
CA THR A 67 4.74 -4.35 -23.06
C THR A 67 3.89 -4.55 -21.81
N THR A 68 4.42 -4.30 -20.62
CA THR A 68 3.79 -4.57 -19.31
C THR A 68 3.66 -3.28 -18.52
N GLN A 69 2.74 -2.43 -18.99
CA GLN A 69 2.35 -1.18 -18.34
C GLN A 69 1.14 -1.39 -17.42
N ASN A 70 0.96 -0.48 -16.46
CA ASN A 70 -0.18 -0.44 -15.54
C ASN A 70 -0.37 -1.74 -14.74
N LEU A 71 0.60 -2.04 -13.87
CA LEU A 71 0.47 -3.16 -12.95
C LEU A 71 -0.59 -2.87 -11.88
N ALA A 72 -1.31 -3.91 -11.49
CA ALA A 72 -2.11 -3.95 -10.28
C ALA A 72 -1.39 -4.80 -9.24
N LEU A 73 -1.29 -4.25 -8.03
CA LEU A 73 -0.75 -4.96 -6.87
C LEU A 73 -1.85 -5.07 -5.82
N ASN A 74 -2.26 -6.29 -5.50
CA ASN A 74 -3.21 -6.55 -4.43
C ASN A 74 -2.53 -7.32 -3.30
N PHE A 75 -2.99 -7.12 -2.08
CA PHE A 75 -2.63 -7.95 -0.94
C PHE A 75 -3.89 -8.60 -0.39
N TYR A 76 -3.76 -9.84 0.05
CA TYR A 76 -4.86 -10.62 0.64
C TYR A 76 -4.50 -11.17 2.01
N GLY A 77 -5.44 -11.06 2.94
CA GLY A 77 -5.38 -11.70 4.26
C GLY A 77 -6.23 -12.95 4.37
N ASP A 78 -6.37 -13.43 5.60
CA ASP A 78 -7.09 -14.68 5.91
C ASP A 78 -8.62 -14.52 5.85
N ARG A 79 -9.11 -13.28 5.87
CA ARG A 79 -10.54 -12.97 5.79
C ARG A 79 -10.94 -12.61 4.35
N LEU A 80 -12.17 -12.93 3.99
CA LEU A 80 -12.70 -12.63 2.64
C LEU A 80 -12.76 -11.13 2.32
N ASP A 81 -12.84 -10.29 3.35
CA ASP A 81 -12.85 -8.82 3.27
C ASP A 81 -11.45 -8.19 3.40
N ASP A 82 -10.42 -8.98 3.70
CA ASP A 82 -9.04 -8.49 3.81
C ASP A 82 -8.39 -8.40 2.41
N ALA A 83 -8.71 -7.33 1.69
CA ALA A 83 -8.08 -6.98 0.44
C ALA A 83 -7.67 -5.50 0.41
N VAL A 84 -6.45 -5.21 -0.04
CA VAL A 84 -6.01 -3.84 -0.34
C VAL A 84 -5.26 -3.82 -1.67
N GLY A 85 -5.64 -2.89 -2.54
CA GLY A 85 -5.13 -2.78 -3.90
C GLY A 85 -4.41 -1.46 -4.15
N PHE A 86 -3.40 -1.52 -5.01
CA PHE A 86 -2.63 -0.38 -5.48
C PHE A 86 -2.62 -0.41 -7.01
N VAL A 87 -3.19 0.63 -7.62
CA VAL A 87 -3.25 0.81 -9.08
C VAL A 87 -3.15 2.30 -9.43
N PRO A 88 -2.38 2.67 -10.48
CA PRO A 88 -1.39 1.85 -11.19
C PRO A 88 -0.06 1.76 -10.43
N VAL A 89 0.58 0.59 -10.45
CA VAL A 89 1.97 0.43 -10.01
C VAL A 89 2.91 0.53 -11.22
N PRO A 90 3.86 1.50 -11.25
CA PRO A 90 4.77 1.64 -12.38
C PRO A 90 5.74 0.46 -12.47
N CYS A 91 5.65 -0.33 -13.56
CA CYS A 91 6.51 -1.50 -13.76
C CYS A 91 8.01 -1.18 -13.69
N LYS A 92 8.44 -0.05 -14.28
CA LYS A 92 9.86 0.31 -14.42
C LYS A 92 10.65 0.48 -13.12
N ILE A 93 9.97 0.55 -11.98
CA ILE A 93 10.61 0.67 -10.67
C ILE A 93 11.16 -0.70 -10.21
N GLY A 94 10.54 -1.80 -10.65
CA GLY A 94 10.94 -3.16 -10.26
C GLY A 94 10.69 -3.50 -8.79
N LYS A 95 10.10 -2.57 -8.04
CA LYS A 95 9.79 -2.74 -6.63
C LYS A 95 8.68 -1.80 -6.18
N PHE A 96 7.97 -2.21 -5.13
CA PHE A 96 6.98 -1.42 -4.41
C PHE A 96 7.11 -1.70 -2.92
N THR A 97 6.92 -0.70 -2.06
CA THR A 97 7.02 -0.88 -0.60
C THR A 97 5.77 -0.35 0.07
N VAL A 98 5.21 -1.16 0.97
CA VAL A 98 4.08 -0.83 1.81
C VAL A 98 4.57 -0.85 3.25
N ASP A 99 4.58 0.28 3.94
CA ASP A 99 5.19 0.46 5.25
C ASP A 99 4.33 -0.05 6.43
N LYS A 100 3.00 0.05 6.33
CA LYS A 100 2.05 -0.30 7.40
C LYS A 100 0.97 -1.26 6.91
N LEU A 101 1.37 -2.39 6.33
CA LEU A 101 0.42 -3.45 5.96
C LEU A 101 0.07 -4.26 7.21
N PRO A 102 -1.21 -4.55 7.49
CA PRO A 102 -1.57 -5.40 8.64
C PRO A 102 -0.89 -6.78 8.54
N THR A 103 -0.45 -7.31 9.67
CA THR A 103 0.32 -8.58 9.72
C THR A 103 -0.48 -9.80 9.28
N ARG A 104 -1.81 -9.73 9.30
CA ARG A 104 -2.71 -10.77 8.82
C ARG A 104 -2.78 -10.92 7.30
N PHE A 105 -2.30 -9.94 6.54
CA PHE A 105 -2.16 -10.09 5.08
C PHE A 105 -1.05 -11.11 4.81
N ALA A 106 -1.31 -12.19 4.10
CA ALA A 106 -0.38 -13.31 3.96
C ALA A 106 0.19 -13.45 2.54
N SER A 107 -0.45 -12.83 1.54
CA SER A 107 -0.05 -12.95 0.15
C SER A 107 -0.14 -11.63 -0.58
N ALA A 108 0.59 -11.55 -1.68
CA ALA A 108 0.48 -10.48 -2.66
C ALA A 108 0.15 -11.09 -4.03
N GLU A 109 -0.56 -10.32 -4.83
CA GLU A 109 -0.86 -10.59 -6.23
C GLU A 109 -0.29 -9.47 -7.07
N LEU A 110 0.43 -9.82 -8.13
CA LEU A 110 0.95 -8.87 -9.10
C LEU A 110 0.57 -9.33 -10.51
N GLY A 111 -0.01 -8.41 -11.27
CA GLY A 111 -0.44 -8.67 -12.64
C GLY A 111 -0.71 -7.38 -13.40
N ARG A 112 -1.06 -7.51 -14.68
CA ARG A 112 -1.58 -6.38 -15.47
C ARG A 112 -3.02 -6.13 -15.05
N ASP A 113 -3.42 -4.86 -14.99
CA ASP A 113 -4.82 -4.53 -14.73
C ASP A 113 -5.75 -5.22 -15.77
N GLY A 114 -6.76 -5.95 -15.29
CA GLY A 114 -7.65 -6.78 -16.11
C GLY A 114 -7.01 -8.03 -16.76
N GLY A 115 -5.76 -8.36 -16.44
CA GLY A 115 -5.02 -9.49 -17.00
C GLY A 115 -4.83 -10.67 -16.04
N ALA A 116 -4.11 -11.69 -16.50
CA ALA A 116 -3.66 -12.78 -15.63
C ALA A 116 -2.69 -12.23 -14.57
N ALA A 117 -2.89 -12.64 -13.32
CA ALA A 117 -2.06 -12.25 -12.21
C ALA A 117 -1.45 -13.47 -11.53
N THR A 118 -0.30 -13.27 -10.88
CA THR A 118 0.34 -14.30 -10.07
C THR A 118 0.17 -13.94 -8.61
N VAL A 119 -0.27 -14.91 -7.80
CA VAL A 119 -0.35 -14.78 -6.34
C VAL A 119 0.83 -15.50 -5.70
N LYS A 120 1.48 -14.86 -4.74
CA LYS A 120 2.60 -15.44 -3.96
C LYS A 120 2.48 -15.07 -2.48
N ALA A 121 2.92 -15.99 -1.62
CA ALA A 121 3.03 -15.73 -0.19
C ALA A 121 4.09 -14.67 0.11
N ILE A 122 3.83 -13.85 1.13
CA ILE A 122 4.79 -12.92 1.71
C ILE A 122 5.67 -13.72 2.67
N ASP A 123 6.99 -13.63 2.49
CA ASP A 123 7.92 -14.34 3.36
C ASP A 123 8.02 -13.72 4.77
N ALA A 124 8.72 -14.42 5.67
CA ALA A 124 8.90 -13.96 7.05
C ALA A 124 9.67 -12.64 7.19
N ALA A 125 10.44 -12.24 6.17
CA ALA A 125 11.14 -10.95 6.14
C ALA A 125 10.25 -9.82 5.59
N GLY A 126 9.00 -10.12 5.22
CA GLY A 126 8.09 -9.17 4.59
C GLY A 126 8.43 -8.94 3.12
N THR A 127 9.02 -9.92 2.43
CA THR A 127 9.38 -9.80 1.01
C THR A 127 8.58 -10.77 0.16
N VAL A 128 8.25 -10.36 -1.05
CA VAL A 128 7.64 -11.20 -2.09
C VAL A 128 8.22 -10.84 -3.44
N ARG A 129 8.56 -11.86 -4.23
CA ARG A 129 9.26 -11.70 -5.52
C ARG A 129 8.47 -12.31 -6.67
N PHE A 130 8.22 -11.52 -7.70
CA PHE A 130 7.54 -11.95 -8.92
C PHE A 130 8.51 -11.99 -10.10
N ASP A 131 8.20 -12.83 -11.07
CA ASP A 131 8.76 -12.72 -12.41
C ASP A 131 7.59 -12.62 -13.36
N LEU A 132 7.43 -11.45 -13.97
CA LEU A 132 6.33 -11.16 -14.86
C LEU A 132 6.62 -11.76 -16.23
N ALA A 133 5.58 -12.27 -16.88
CA ALA A 133 5.67 -12.59 -18.30
C ALA A 133 5.94 -11.30 -19.09
N PRO A 134 6.80 -11.34 -20.12
CA PRO A 134 7.02 -10.21 -21.02
C PRO A 134 5.76 -9.82 -21.80
#